data_AF-A0A0D6ZDR3-F1
#
_entry.id   AF-A0A0D6ZDR3-F1
#
_cell.length_a   1.000
_cell.length_b   1.000
_cell.length_c   1.000
_cell.angle_alpha   90.00
_cell.angle_beta   90.00
_cell.angle_gamma   90.00
#
_symmetry.space_group_name_H-M   'P 1'
#
loop_
_entity.id
_entity.type
_entity.pdbx_description
1 polymer ?
#
loop_
_entity_poly.entity_id
_entity_poly.type
_entity_poly.pdbx_seq_one_letter_code
_entity_poly.pdbx_strand_id
1 'polypeptide(L)'
;MKGLIIKSLWIELILEGKKVWEIRGSNTNIRGPVALIKSGSGKVIGEANIIDSKELTLEVYQTSRKFHCVMSEDSAQLPYKRTYAWVFDKTNIYKEPIPYKHPMGAVIWVNLSDSIF
;
A
#
# COMPACT_ATOMS: atom_id res chain seq x y z
N MET A 1 1.61 4.14 15.61
CA MET A 1 0.97 4.05 14.26
C MET A 1 1.35 2.75 13.48
N LYS A 2 0.55 2.27 12.51
CA LYS A 2 0.94 1.16 11.59
C LYS A 2 1.70 1.69 10.37
N GLY A 3 2.77 1.01 9.96
CA GLY A 3 3.52 1.32 8.74
C GLY A 3 3.47 0.19 7.72
N LEU A 4 3.08 0.49 6.49
CA LEU A 4 3.02 -0.44 5.37
C LEU A 4 4.28 -0.32 4.51
N ILE A 5 4.96 -1.44 4.30
CA ILE A 5 6.12 -1.52 3.42
C ILE A 5 5.66 -1.77 1.97
N ILE A 6 6.04 -0.88 1.07
CA ILE A 6 5.68 -0.95 -0.35
C ILE A 6 6.95 -0.74 -1.20
N LYS A 7 7.08 -1.50 -2.28
CA LYS A 7 8.20 -1.36 -3.23
C LYS A 7 8.10 -0.04 -4.01
N SER A 8 9.25 0.43 -4.49
CA SER A 8 9.33 1.56 -5.42
C SER A 8 8.55 1.28 -6.71
N LEU A 9 8.23 2.35 -7.43
CA LEU A 9 7.16 2.51 -8.42
C LEU A 9 5.77 2.57 -7.78
N TRP A 10 5.39 1.59 -6.96
CA TRP A 10 4.02 1.51 -6.44
C TRP A 10 3.71 2.52 -5.36
N ILE A 11 4.64 2.72 -4.42
CA ILE A 11 4.45 3.68 -3.33
C ILE A 11 4.40 5.12 -3.86
N GLU A 12 5.21 5.45 -4.86
CA GLU A 12 5.21 6.75 -5.52
C GLU A 12 3.86 7.00 -6.21
N LEU A 13 3.32 6.03 -6.94
CA LEU A 13 2.00 6.14 -7.56
C LEU A 13 0.87 6.33 -6.54
N ILE A 14 0.95 5.66 -5.38
CA ILE A 14 -0.03 5.84 -4.30
C ILE A 14 0.03 7.25 -3.77
N LEU A 15 1.24 7.70 -3.42
CA LEU A 15 1.49 9.01 -2.84
C LEU A 15 1.12 10.16 -3.78
N GLU A 16 1.36 10.00 -5.08
CA GLU A 16 0.92 10.93 -6.13
C GLU A 16 -0.60 10.89 -6.40
N GLY A 17 -1.35 10.01 -5.72
CA GLY A 17 -2.79 9.84 -5.91
C GLY A 17 -3.20 9.15 -7.21
N LYS A 18 -2.23 8.63 -7.98
CA LYS A 18 -2.47 7.94 -9.25
C LYS A 18 -2.96 6.50 -9.03
N LYS A 19 -2.54 5.87 -7.94
CA LYS A 19 -2.91 4.51 -7.53
C LYS A 19 -3.64 4.54 -6.20
N VAL A 20 -4.92 4.21 -6.21
CA VAL A 20 -5.75 4.21 -4.99
C VAL A 20 -6.02 2.79 -4.46
N TRP A 21 -5.71 1.75 -5.23
CA TRP A 21 -5.87 0.35 -4.82
C TRP A 21 -4.53 -0.36 -4.74
N GLU A 22 -4.20 -0.88 -3.56
CA GLU A 22 -3.06 -1.77 -3.35
C GLU A 22 -3.50 -3.23 -3.36
N ILE A 23 -2.87 -4.03 -4.23
CA ILE A 23 -3.30 -5.41 -4.48
C ILE A 23 -2.52 -6.36 -3.57
N ARG A 24 -3.21 -7.18 -2.80
CA ARG A 24 -2.61 -8.12 -1.85
C ARG A 24 -3.33 -9.47 -1.86
N GLY A 25 -2.61 -10.52 -1.45
CA GLY A 25 -3.15 -11.88 -1.34
C GLY A 25 -4.02 -12.13 -0.10
N SER A 26 -4.22 -11.12 0.74
CA SER A 26 -4.97 -11.21 1.98
C SER A 26 -5.74 -9.93 2.28
N ASN A 27 -6.84 -10.09 3.01
CA ASN A 27 -7.62 -8.99 3.56
C ASN A 27 -6.82 -8.21 4.62
N THR A 28 -7.21 -6.97 4.89
CA THR A 28 -6.80 -6.22 6.08
C THR A 28 -8.01 -5.62 6.79
N ASN A 29 -8.00 -5.69 8.11
CA ASN A 29 -8.99 -5.03 8.98
C ASN A 29 -8.50 -3.65 9.46
N ILE A 30 -7.29 -3.23 9.09
CA ILE A 30 -6.78 -1.90 9.42
C ILE A 30 -7.60 -0.86 8.67
N ARG A 31 -8.02 0.20 9.37
CA ARG A 31 -8.75 1.34 8.84
C ARG A 31 -8.17 2.64 9.41
N GLY A 32 -8.28 3.71 8.64
CA GLY A 32 -7.70 5.01 9.00
C GLY A 32 -6.22 5.14 8.59
N PRO A 33 -5.49 6.11 9.17
CA PRO A 33 -4.16 6.50 8.71
C PRO A 33 -3.13 5.41 8.94
N VAL A 34 -2.34 5.15 7.90
CA VAL A 34 -1.15 4.30 7.94
C VAL A 34 0.02 5.03 7.31
N ALA A 35 1.19 4.87 7.91
CA ALA A 35 2.44 5.34 7.34
C ALA A 35 2.84 4.47 6.14
N LEU A 36 3.40 5.09 5.11
CA LEU A 36 3.90 4.42 3.91
C LEU A 36 5.43 4.43 3.91
N ILE A 37 6.00 3.23 3.86
CA ILE A 37 7.45 3.01 3.93
C ILE A 37 7.93 2.50 2.58
N LYS A 38 8.90 3.22 1.99
CA LYS A 38 9.57 2.76 0.78
C LYS A 38 10.51 1.61 1.14
N SER A 39 10.24 0.43 0.61
CA SER A 39 11.04 -0.78 0.85
C SER A 39 12.53 -0.52 0.56
N GLY A 40 13.40 -0.97 1.46
CA GLY A 40 14.85 -0.77 1.36
C GLY A 40 15.35 0.63 1.72
N SER A 41 14.47 1.63 1.90
CA SER A 41 14.91 3.01 2.22
C SER A 41 15.20 3.25 3.70
N GLY A 42 14.60 2.47 4.60
CA GLY A 42 14.63 2.74 6.04
C GLY A 42 13.89 4.03 6.44
N LYS A 43 13.01 4.54 5.57
CA LYS A 43 12.30 5.81 5.78
C LYS A 43 10.80 5.68 5.52
N VAL A 44 10.01 6.35 6.35
CA VAL A 44 8.61 6.68 6.08
C VAL A 44 8.62 7.90 5.16
N ILE A 45 7.92 7.81 4.02
CA ILE A 45 7.93 8.88 3.00
C ILE A 45 6.58 9.59 2.87
N GLY A 46 5.58 9.14 3.60
CA GLY A 46 4.25 9.72 3.62
C GLY A 46 3.27 8.82 4.34
N GLU A 47 1.99 9.11 4.16
CA GLU A 47 0.87 8.40 4.78
C GLU A 47 -0.33 8.37 3.83
N ALA A 48 -1.25 7.45 4.09
CA ALA A 48 -2.55 7.36 3.44
C ALA A 48 -3.55 6.70 4.40
N ASN A 49 -4.85 6.91 4.22
CA ASN A 49 -5.83 6.15 4.98
C ASN A 49 -6.26 4.90 4.23
N ILE A 50 -6.37 3.78 4.94
CA ILE A 50 -7.11 2.63 4.44
C ILE A 50 -8.58 2.84 4.77
N ILE A 51 -9.42 2.97 3.75
CA ILE A 51 -10.86 3.14 3.91
C ILE A 51 -11.62 1.83 3.71
N ASP A 52 -11.06 0.90 2.94
CA ASP A 52 -11.71 -0.38 2.68
C ASP A 52 -10.73 -1.50 2.25
N SER A 53 -11.21 -2.74 2.26
CA SER A 53 -10.51 -3.89 1.72
C SER A 53 -11.53 -4.84 1.09
N LYS A 54 -11.40 -5.08 -0.22
CA LYS A 54 -12.40 -5.82 -1.02
C LYS A 54 -11.75 -7.01 -1.70
N GLU A 55 -12.36 -8.19 -1.58
CA GLU A 55 -11.98 -9.34 -2.39
C GLU A 55 -12.38 -9.08 -3.85
N LEU A 56 -11.47 -9.37 -4.78
CA LEU A 56 -11.65 -9.10 -6.20
C LEU A 56 -11.92 -10.38 -6.95
N THR A 57 -12.88 -10.30 -7.88
CA THR A 57 -12.97 -11.25 -8.99
C THR A 57 -11.97 -10.85 -10.09
N LEU A 58 -11.68 -11.76 -11.01
CA LEU A 58 -10.83 -11.46 -12.17
C LEU A 58 -11.42 -10.32 -13.01
N GLU A 59 -12.73 -10.30 -13.22
CA GLU A 59 -13.43 -9.25 -13.98
C GLU A 59 -13.26 -7.87 -13.32
N VAL A 60 -13.48 -7.77 -12.01
CA VAL A 60 -13.30 -6.51 -11.29
C VAL A 60 -11.85 -6.08 -11.36
N TYR A 61 -10.89 -7.00 -11.16
CA TYR A 61 -9.46 -6.71 -11.29
C TYR A 61 -9.13 -6.14 -12.69
N GLN A 62 -9.62 -6.75 -13.77
CA GLN A 62 -9.34 -6.29 -15.14
C GLN A 62 -10.00 -4.94 -15.49
N THR A 63 -11.21 -4.70 -14.99
CA THR A 63 -11.95 -3.46 -15.26
C THR A 63 -11.51 -2.29 -14.37
N SER A 64 -10.91 -2.59 -13.21
CA SER A 64 -10.42 -1.60 -12.22
C SER A 64 -8.96 -1.18 -12.39
N ARG A 65 -8.32 -1.50 -13.54
CA ARG A 65 -6.91 -1.17 -13.84
C ARG A 65 -6.51 0.27 -13.54
N LYS A 66 -7.40 1.22 -13.79
CA LYS A 66 -7.17 2.64 -13.48
C LYS A 66 -6.90 2.92 -11.99
N PHE A 67 -7.36 2.07 -11.08
CA PHE A 67 -7.20 2.24 -9.63
C PHE A 67 -5.92 1.60 -9.08
N HIS A 68 -5.46 0.49 -9.67
CA HIS A 68 -4.29 -0.24 -9.19
C HIS A 68 -3.05 -0.15 -10.09
N CYS A 69 -3.19 0.38 -11.32
CA CYS A 69 -2.12 0.66 -12.28
C CYS A 69 -1.27 -0.54 -12.72
N VAL A 70 -1.76 -1.78 -12.56
CA VAL A 70 -1.05 -2.98 -13.07
C VAL A 70 -1.42 -3.15 -14.55
N MET A 71 -0.41 -3.07 -15.43
CA MET A 71 -0.57 -3.21 -16.88
C MET A 71 -0.35 -4.67 -17.31
N SER A 72 -1.13 -5.17 -18.28
CA SER A 72 -1.17 -6.56 -18.77
C SER A 72 0.18 -6.99 -19.35
N GLU A 73 0.78 -8.12 -18.97
CA GLU A 73 0.38 -9.53 -19.20
C GLU A 73 -0.17 -10.21 -17.92
N ASP A 74 0.11 -9.60 -16.77
CA ASP A 74 -0.26 -10.04 -15.42
C ASP A 74 -1.76 -9.91 -15.09
N SER A 75 -2.57 -9.36 -16.01
CA SER A 75 -4.01 -9.20 -15.83
C SER A 75 -4.85 -10.33 -16.42
N ALA A 76 -4.23 -11.30 -17.10
CA ALA A 76 -4.93 -12.48 -17.62
C ALA A 76 -5.46 -13.38 -16.49
N GLN A 77 -4.85 -13.30 -15.31
CA GLN A 77 -5.26 -14.02 -14.11
C GLN A 77 -5.11 -13.12 -12.87
N LEU A 78 -5.68 -13.55 -11.75
CA LEU A 78 -5.44 -12.90 -10.48
C LEU A 78 -4.02 -13.21 -9.98
N PRO A 79 -3.29 -12.24 -9.40
CA PRO A 79 -1.93 -12.44 -8.90
C PRO A 79 -1.88 -13.38 -7.69
N TYR A 80 -3.00 -13.58 -7.00
CA TYR A 80 -3.12 -14.45 -5.83
C TYR A 80 -4.41 -15.27 -5.89
N LYS A 81 -4.41 -16.47 -5.27
CA LYS A 81 -5.60 -17.34 -5.16
C LYS A 81 -6.81 -16.60 -4.59
N ARG A 82 -6.57 -15.76 -3.57
CA ARG A 82 -7.52 -14.76 -3.09
C ARG A 82 -6.86 -13.41 -3.24
N THR A 83 -7.45 -12.52 -4.01
CA THR A 83 -6.88 -11.21 -4.32
C THR A 83 -7.75 -10.14 -3.71
N TYR A 84 -7.13 -9.19 -3.02
CA TYR A 84 -7.81 -8.08 -2.36
C TYR A 84 -7.26 -6.75 -2.87
N ALA A 85 -8.13 -5.77 -3.02
CA ALA A 85 -7.76 -4.36 -3.13
C ALA A 85 -7.90 -3.69 -1.77
N TRP A 86 -6.80 -3.21 -1.22
CA TRP A 86 -6.80 -2.27 -0.10
C TRP A 86 -6.97 -0.87 -0.67
N VAL A 87 -8.07 -0.22 -0.30
CA VAL A 87 -8.47 1.06 -0.87
C VAL A 87 -7.89 2.19 -0.02
N PHE A 88 -7.08 3.02 -0.66
CA PHE A 88 -6.47 4.20 -0.06
C PHE A 88 -7.24 5.48 -0.38
N ASP A 89 -7.29 6.39 0.60
CA ASP A 89 -7.68 7.79 0.42
C ASP A 89 -6.70 8.74 1.14
N LYS A 90 -6.85 10.05 0.89
CA LYS A 90 -6.16 11.14 1.60
C LYS A 90 -4.66 10.87 1.76
N THR A 91 -3.97 10.75 0.63
CA THR A 91 -2.51 10.57 0.62
C THR A 91 -1.82 11.87 0.98
N ASN A 92 -0.74 11.78 1.75
CA ASN A 92 0.08 12.92 2.13
C ASN A 92 1.55 12.53 2.00
N ILE A 93 2.29 13.29 1.18
CA ILE A 93 3.72 13.11 0.97
C ILE A 93 4.47 13.97 1.97
N TYR A 94 5.38 13.37 2.72
CA TYR A 94 6.20 14.14 3.65
C TYR A 94 7.26 14.92 2.88
N LYS A 95 7.40 16.21 3.19
CA LYS A 95 8.47 17.07 2.64
C LYS A 95 9.85 16.51 2.97
N GLU A 96 10.00 16.00 4.19
CA GLU A 96 11.20 15.34 4.67
C GLU A 96 10.86 13.91 5.11
N PRO A 97 11.42 12.88 4.45
CA PRO A 97 11.22 11.49 4.86
C PRO A 97 11.73 11.24 6.28
N ILE A 98 10.93 10.54 7.09
CA ILE A 98 11.22 10.26 8.50
C ILE A 98 11.97 8.93 8.60
N PRO A 99 13.21 8.91 9.13
CA PRO A 99 13.93 7.66 9.39
C PRO A 99 13.20 6.80 10.43
N TYR A 100 13.22 5.48 10.26
CA TYR A 100 12.70 4.57 11.28
C TYR A 100 13.61 3.35 11.45
N LYS A 101 13.54 2.71 12.63
CA LYS A 101 14.27 1.47 12.89
C LYS A 101 13.46 0.28 12.40
N HIS A 102 13.90 -0.34 11.32
CA HIS A 102 13.25 -1.53 10.76
C HIS A 102 13.36 -2.73 11.74
N PRO A 103 12.23 -3.31 12.20
CA PRO A 103 12.25 -4.51 13.03
C PRO A 103 12.69 -5.74 12.22
N MET A 104 13.52 -6.60 12.80
CA MET A 104 13.96 -7.83 12.14
C MET A 104 12.76 -8.73 11.80
N GLY A 105 12.69 -9.22 10.56
CA GLY A 105 11.61 -10.10 10.09
C GLY A 105 10.32 -9.40 9.64
N ALA A 106 10.25 -8.07 9.65
CA ALA A 106 9.07 -7.34 9.20
C ALA A 106 8.99 -7.27 7.66
N VAL A 107 8.02 -8.00 7.07
CA VAL A 107 7.88 -8.09 5.60
C VAL A 107 6.84 -7.13 5.02
N ILE A 108 5.70 -6.96 5.70
CA ILE A 108 4.56 -6.18 5.19
C ILE A 108 4.24 -5.00 6.12
N TRP A 109 4.05 -5.29 7.40
CA TRP A 109 3.64 -4.31 8.40
C TRP A 109 4.70 -4.11 9.46
N VAL A 110 4.84 -2.87 9.90
CA VAL A 110 5.61 -2.50 11.10
C VAL A 110 4.72 -1.73 12.06
N ASN A 111 4.98 -1.88 13.36
CA ASN A 111 4.44 -0.99 14.37
C ASN A 111 5.45 0.14 14.59
N LEU A 112 5.06 1.36 14.28
CA LEU A 112 5.86 2.57 14.46
C LEU A 112 5.49 3.20 15.80
N SER A 113 6.50 3.61 16.56
CA SER A 113 6.29 4.38 17.79
C SER A 113 5.79 5.77 17.44
N ASP A 114 4.91 6.35 18.27
CA ASP A 114 4.36 7.67 17.99
C ASP A 114 5.41 8.78 18.11
N SER A 115 6.55 8.50 18.77
CA SER A 115 7.69 9.40 18.94
C SER A 115 8.45 9.76 17.65
N ILE A 116 8.10 9.16 16.51
CA ILE A 116 8.77 9.45 15.22
C ILE A 116 7.99 10.44 14.35
N PHE A 117 6.76 10.80 14.75
CA PHE A 117 5.88 11.69 14.00
C PHE A 117 5.73 13.05 14.71
#